data_AF-A0A9X1NBM8-F1
#
_entry.id   AF-A0A9X1NBM8-F1
#
_cell.length_a   1.000
_cell.length_b   1.000
_cell.length_c   1.000
_cell.angle_alpha   90.00
_cell.angle_beta   90.00
_cell.angle_gamma   90.00
#
_symmetry.space_group_name_H-M   'P 1'
#
loop_
_entity.id
_entity.type
_entity.pdbx_description
1 polymer ?
#
loop_
_entity_poly.entity_id
_entity_poly.type
_entity_poly.pdbx_seq_one_letter_code
_entity_poly.pdbx_strand_id
1 'polypeptide(L)'
;MVALKQAESELAAASSADAEPDRVFFVSEASLAHQSGCVLRDLGDLRGALEAFERSVQNRQRSKFPRAHAITLGDLGDVQARLGRHDDAVATWSQALDAMSGVRSARTRAIARRIRVMTASKPVRVAGSEELAARVEHYLAG
;
A
#
# COMPACT_ATOMS: atom_id res chain seq x y z
N MET A 1 14.50 -13.46 -7.27
CA MET A 1 13.86 -13.47 -5.93
C MET A 1 14.86 -13.59 -4.77
N VAL A 2 15.93 -14.38 -4.88
CA VAL A 2 16.90 -14.59 -3.77
C VAL A 2 17.55 -13.28 -3.29
N ALA A 3 18.00 -12.40 -4.20
CA ALA A 3 18.67 -11.15 -3.82
C ALA A 3 17.79 -10.15 -3.05
N LEU A 4 16.49 -10.09 -3.35
CA LEU A 4 15.55 -9.18 -2.68
C LEU A 4 15.24 -9.65 -1.26
N LYS A 5 14.98 -10.94 -1.08
CA LYS A 5 14.79 -11.55 0.24
C LYS A 5 16.06 -11.50 1.08
N GLN A 6 17.22 -11.66 0.43
CA GLN A 6 18.52 -11.52 1.07
C GLN A 6 18.75 -10.09 1.58
N ALA A 7 18.44 -9.07 0.78
CA ALA A 7 18.53 -7.67 1.21
C ALA A 7 17.59 -7.35 2.39
N GLU A 8 16.39 -7.93 2.41
CA GLU A 8 15.46 -7.83 3.55
C GLU A 8 16.01 -8.51 4.80
N SER A 9 16.56 -9.71 4.67
CA SER A 9 17.16 -10.45 5.79
C SER A 9 18.42 -9.77 6.32
N GLU A 10 19.25 -9.20 5.46
CA GLU A 10 20.46 -8.46 5.83
C GLU A 10 20.09 -7.16 6.58
N LEU A 11 19.06 -6.44 6.12
CA LEU A 11 18.57 -5.26 6.83
C LEU A 11 17.99 -5.61 8.21
N ALA A 12 17.23 -6.71 8.31
CA ALA A 12 16.69 -7.19 9.58
C ALA A 12 17.81 -7.63 10.55
N ALA A 13 18.89 -8.23 10.05
CA ALA A 13 20.04 -8.64 10.85
C ALA A 13 20.90 -7.46 11.32
N ALA A 14 21.12 -6.46 10.45
CA ALA A 14 21.89 -5.26 10.75
C ALA A 14 21.25 -4.39 11.87
N SER A 15 19.92 -4.46 12.03
CA SER A 15 19.16 -3.75 13.08
C SER A 15 19.56 -4.12 14.51
N SER A 16 20.27 -5.24 14.72
CA SER A 16 20.68 -5.68 16.07
C SER A 16 22.06 -5.18 16.49
N ALA A 17 22.88 -4.67 15.56
CA ALA A 17 24.31 -4.44 15.80
C ALA A 17 24.74 -2.97 15.76
N ASP A 18 24.06 -2.09 15.01
CA ASP A 18 24.50 -0.71 14.80
C ASP A 18 23.49 0.33 15.30
N ALA A 19 23.96 1.22 16.18
CA ALA A 19 23.19 2.32 16.75
C ALA A 19 23.02 3.49 15.76
N GLU A 20 22.30 3.29 14.66
CA GLU A 20 21.71 4.42 13.93
C GLU A 20 20.43 4.92 14.65
N PRO A 21 20.02 6.19 14.49
CA PRO A 21 18.84 6.69 15.16
C PRO A 21 17.60 5.92 14.71
N ASP A 22 16.80 5.41 15.66
CA ASP A 22 15.55 4.65 15.45
C ASP A 22 14.68 5.16 14.29
N ARG A 23 14.69 6.46 14.02
CA ARG A 23 13.92 7.13 12.96
C ARG A 23 14.30 6.75 11.53
N VAL A 24 15.51 6.25 11.30
CA VAL A 24 16.02 5.91 9.98
C VAL A 24 15.70 4.45 9.63
N PHE A 25 15.85 3.54 10.60
CA PHE A 25 15.66 2.10 10.39
C PHE A 25 14.25 1.70 9.98
N PHE A 26 13.19 2.06 10.73
CA PHE A 26 11.82 1.64 10.37
C PHE A 26 11.34 2.27 9.06
N VAL A 27 11.83 3.48 8.71
CA VAL A 27 11.53 4.12 7.43
C VAL A 27 12.21 3.35 6.30
N SER A 28 13.44 2.89 6.51
CA SER A 28 14.17 2.08 5.53
C SER A 28 13.50 0.72 5.31
N GLU A 29 13.11 0.01 6.37
CA GLU A 29 12.50 -1.31 6.26
C GLU A 29 11.10 -1.23 5.63
N ALA A 30 10.26 -0.29 6.06
CA ALA A 30 8.95 -0.09 5.43
C ALA A 30 9.09 0.31 3.95
N SER A 31 10.10 1.12 3.61
CA SER A 31 10.30 1.53 2.21
C SER A 31 10.89 0.42 1.35
N LEU A 32 11.80 -0.38 1.89
CA LEU A 32 12.32 -1.57 1.23
C LEU A 32 11.20 -2.59 0.97
N ALA A 33 10.40 -2.91 1.99
CA ALA A 33 9.26 -3.81 1.84
C ALA A 33 8.25 -3.32 0.79
N HIS A 34 8.01 -2.00 0.72
CA HIS A 34 7.18 -1.42 -0.35
C HIS A 34 7.80 -1.62 -1.75
N GLN A 35 9.10 -1.38 -1.91
CA GLN A 35 9.78 -1.61 -3.19
C GLN A 35 9.78 -3.09 -3.56
N SER A 36 9.99 -3.99 -2.60
CA SER A 36 9.85 -5.42 -2.79
C SER A 36 8.47 -5.80 -3.29
N GLY A 37 7.41 -5.24 -2.68
CA GLY A 37 6.03 -5.44 -3.11
C GLY A 37 5.80 -5.00 -4.55
N CYS A 38 6.32 -3.84 -4.95
CA CYS A 38 6.25 -3.36 -6.32
C CYS A 38 6.94 -4.32 -7.30
N VAL A 39 8.18 -4.72 -7.01
CA VAL A 39 8.94 -5.65 -7.86
C VAL A 39 8.22 -6.99 -8.00
N LEU A 40 7.74 -7.58 -6.90
CA LEU A 40 7.03 -8.86 -6.92
C LEU A 40 5.71 -8.77 -7.69
N ARG A 41 4.96 -7.67 -7.50
CA ARG A 41 3.71 -7.40 -8.23
C ARG A 41 3.96 -7.31 -9.74
N ASP A 42 5.03 -6.64 -10.14
CA ASP A 42 5.39 -6.42 -11.54
C ASP A 42 5.94 -7.72 -12.19
N LEU A 43 6.55 -8.60 -11.39
CA LEU A 43 6.94 -9.96 -11.78
C LEU A 43 5.76 -10.97 -11.77
N GLY A 44 4.58 -10.56 -11.29
CA GLY A 44 3.39 -11.41 -11.23
C GLY A 44 3.29 -12.30 -9.97
N ASP A 45 4.25 -12.25 -9.06
CA ASP A 45 4.15 -12.91 -7.74
C ASP A 45 3.26 -12.07 -6.81
N LEU A 46 1.95 -12.23 -7.00
CA LEU A 46 0.95 -11.45 -6.26
C LEU A 46 0.88 -11.82 -4.78
N ARG A 47 1.19 -13.08 -4.41
CA ARG A 47 1.22 -13.49 -3.00
C ARG A 47 2.44 -12.90 -2.30
N GLY A 48 3.62 -12.96 -2.92
CA GLY A 48 4.80 -12.30 -2.39
C GLY A 48 4.63 -10.77 -2.30
N ALA A 49 3.97 -10.16 -3.29
CA ALA A 49 3.67 -8.73 -3.27
C ALA A 49 2.75 -8.34 -2.11
N LEU A 50 1.72 -9.15 -1.87
CA LEU A 50 0.78 -8.97 -0.77
C LEU A 50 1.53 -8.96 0.58
N GLU A 51 2.33 -9.98 0.85
CA GLU A 51 3.12 -10.10 2.09
C GLU A 51 4.09 -8.93 2.28
N ALA A 52 4.75 -8.48 1.21
CA ALA A 52 5.68 -7.36 1.26
C ALA A 52 4.97 -6.03 1.54
N PHE A 53 3.80 -5.79 0.93
CA PHE A 53 3.01 -4.59 1.21
C PHE A 53 2.42 -4.61 2.63
N GLU A 54 1.95 -5.75 3.13
CA GLU A 54 1.46 -5.90 4.51
C GLU A 54 2.57 -5.56 5.52
N ARG A 55 3.79 -6.09 5.33
CA ARG A 55 4.97 -5.72 6.14
C ARG A 55 5.27 -4.22 6.05
N SER A 56 5.23 -3.63 4.86
CA SER A 56 5.42 -2.18 4.71
C SER A 56 4.35 -1.37 5.47
N VAL A 57 3.10 -1.83 5.52
CA VAL A 57 2.02 -1.15 6.25
C VAL A 57 2.27 -1.25 7.76
N GLN A 58 2.65 -2.43 8.25
CA GLN A 58 2.93 -2.69 9.68
C GLN A 58 4.10 -1.86 10.22
N ASN A 59 5.19 -1.76 9.45
CA ASN A 59 6.40 -1.05 9.86
C ASN A 59 6.31 0.48 9.70
N ARG A 60 5.23 1.01 9.11
CA ARG A 60 5.08 2.44 8.83
C ARG A 60 4.17 3.13 9.84
N GLN A 61 4.71 4.10 10.58
CA GLN A 61 3.93 4.94 11.48
C GLN A 61 3.01 5.90 10.69
N ARG A 62 1.71 5.59 10.64
CA ARG A 62 0.69 6.36 9.87
C ARG A 62 0.72 7.87 10.14
N SER A 63 0.89 8.27 11.40
CA SER A 63 0.89 9.69 11.81
C SER A 63 2.09 10.48 11.29
N LYS A 64 3.24 9.84 11.12
CA LYS A 64 4.46 10.50 10.61
C LYS A 64 4.56 10.51 9.09
N PHE A 65 4.00 9.50 8.42
CA PHE A 65 4.14 9.34 6.97
C PHE A 65 2.80 9.05 6.27
N PRO A 66 1.78 9.91 6.41
CA PRO A 66 0.43 9.64 5.91
C PRO A 66 0.40 9.41 4.39
N ARG A 67 1.18 10.18 3.62
CA ARG A 67 1.27 10.02 2.17
C ARG A 67 1.86 8.68 1.75
N ALA A 68 2.98 8.26 2.35
CA ALA A 68 3.63 6.99 1.99
C ALA A 68 2.79 5.79 2.44
N HIS A 69 2.13 5.90 3.59
CA HIS A 69 1.18 4.92 4.09
C HIS A 69 -0.01 4.76 3.14
N ALA A 70 -0.62 5.87 2.69
CA ALA A 70 -1.68 5.86 1.69
C ALA A 70 -1.26 5.19 0.37
N ILE A 71 -0.05 5.49 -0.13
CA ILE A 71 0.48 4.85 -1.34
C ILE A 71 0.58 3.33 -1.17
N THR A 72 1.15 2.89 -0.05
CA THR A 72 1.31 1.46 0.24
C THR A 72 -0.06 0.76 0.35
N LEU A 73 -1.02 1.35 1.05
CA LEU A 73 -2.38 0.83 1.15
C LEU A 73 -3.08 0.77 -0.22
N GLY A 74 -2.87 1.79 -1.06
CA GLY A 74 -3.38 1.80 -2.42
C GLY A 74 -2.89 0.59 -3.22
N ASP A 75 -1.59 0.30 -3.16
CA ASP A 75 -0.97 -0.82 -3.89
C ASP A 75 -1.32 -2.18 -3.29
N LEU A 76 -1.50 -2.24 -1.96
CA LEU A 76 -2.00 -3.44 -1.28
C LEU A 76 -3.42 -3.80 -1.76
N GLY A 77 -4.33 -2.82 -1.80
CA GLY A 77 -5.70 -3.04 -2.29
C GLY A 77 -5.75 -3.50 -3.75
N ASP A 78 -4.86 -2.99 -4.60
CA ASP A 78 -4.70 -3.46 -5.97
C ASP A 78 -4.32 -4.94 -6.06
N VAL A 79 -3.33 -5.34 -5.26
CA VAL A 79 -2.88 -6.73 -5.23
C VAL A 79 -3.98 -7.65 -4.70
N GLN A 80 -4.68 -7.23 -3.64
CA GLN A 80 -5.85 -7.96 -3.12
C GLN A 80 -6.93 -8.15 -4.18
N ALA A 81 -7.27 -7.09 -4.94
CA ALA A 81 -8.24 -7.18 -6.02
C ALA A 81 -7.78 -8.13 -7.15
N ARG A 82 -6.50 -8.08 -7.53
CA ARG A 82 -5.93 -9.01 -8.54
C ARG A 82 -5.91 -10.46 -8.06
N LEU A 83 -5.86 -10.70 -6.74
CA LEU A 83 -5.99 -12.01 -6.12
C LEU A 83 -7.45 -12.46 -5.93
N GLY A 84 -8.44 -11.64 -6.32
CA GLY A 84 -9.87 -11.92 -6.14
C GLY A 84 -10.39 -11.63 -4.72
N ARG A 85 -9.57 -11.05 -3.84
CA ARG A 85 -9.94 -10.66 -2.47
C ARG A 85 -10.61 -9.28 -2.48
N HIS A 86 -11.77 -9.18 -3.11
CA HIS A 86 -12.41 -7.89 -3.37
C HIS A 86 -12.90 -7.17 -2.12
N ASP A 87 -13.41 -7.88 -1.11
CA ASP A 87 -13.82 -7.29 0.17
C ASP A 87 -12.62 -6.64 0.88
N ASP A 88 -11.49 -7.35 0.95
CA ASP A 88 -10.25 -6.85 1.53
C ASP A 88 -9.73 -5.63 0.75
N ALA A 89 -9.83 -5.65 -0.59
CA ALA A 89 -9.43 -4.53 -1.42
C ALA A 89 -10.26 -3.27 -1.14
N VAL A 90 -11.59 -3.39 -1.05
CA VAL A 90 -12.48 -2.27 -0.73
C VAL A 90 -12.19 -1.71 0.67
N ALA A 91 -11.96 -2.57 1.66
CA ALA A 91 -11.58 -2.14 3.00
C ALA A 91 -10.22 -1.41 3.01
N THR A 92 -9.22 -1.97 2.32
CA THR A 92 -7.87 -1.39 2.26
C THR A 92 -7.84 -0.06 1.51
N TRP A 93 -8.54 0.05 0.38
CA TRP A 93 -8.65 1.31 -0.36
C TRP A 93 -9.41 2.39 0.42
N SER A 94 -10.39 2.00 1.24
CA SER A 94 -11.06 2.90 2.17
C SER A 94 -10.07 3.49 3.19
N GLN A 95 -9.20 2.65 3.77
CA GLN A 95 -8.13 3.12 4.65
C GLN A 95 -7.12 4.02 3.91
N ALA A 96 -6.81 3.71 2.65
CA ALA A 96 -5.95 4.56 1.83
C ALA A 96 -6.56 5.97 1.67
N LEU A 97 -7.86 6.09 1.39
CA LEU A 97 -8.55 7.39 1.32
C LEU A 97 -8.50 8.14 2.65
N ASP A 98 -8.70 7.45 3.77
CA ASP A 98 -8.60 8.07 5.09
C ASP A 98 -7.18 8.58 5.39
N ALA A 99 -6.15 7.86 4.93
CA ALA A 99 -4.75 8.29 5.05
C ALA A 99 -4.39 9.44 4.09
N MET A 100 -5.15 9.62 2.99
CA MET A 100 -5.01 10.75 2.07
C MET A 100 -5.82 11.98 2.47
N SER A 101 -6.65 11.91 3.51
CA SER A 101 -7.42 13.05 3.99
C SER A 101 -6.48 14.21 4.37
N GLY A 102 -6.75 15.40 3.81
CA GLY A 102 -5.87 16.58 3.96
C GLY A 102 -4.56 16.54 3.15
N VAL A 103 -4.26 15.45 2.43
CA VAL A 103 -3.05 15.31 1.60
C VAL A 103 -3.43 15.34 0.12
N ARG A 104 -3.08 16.42 -0.58
CA ARG A 104 -3.31 16.56 -2.03
C ARG A 104 -2.00 16.53 -2.80
N SER A 105 -1.80 15.49 -3.59
CA SER A 105 -0.63 15.34 -4.46
C SER A 105 -1.00 14.60 -5.75
N ALA A 106 -0.15 14.68 -6.77
CA ALA A 106 -0.33 13.89 -7.99
C ALA A 106 -0.40 12.38 -7.71
N ARG A 107 0.40 11.88 -6.75
CA ARG A 107 0.40 10.46 -6.37
C ARG A 107 -0.91 10.02 -5.70
N THR A 108 -1.44 10.82 -4.77
CA THR A 108 -2.69 10.50 -4.08
C THR A 108 -3.90 10.59 -5.03
N ARG A 109 -3.90 11.54 -5.97
CA ARG A 109 -4.89 11.58 -7.05
C ARG A 109 -4.80 10.39 -8.00
N ALA A 110 -3.61 9.88 -8.29
CA ALA A 110 -3.45 8.68 -9.12
C ALA A 110 -4.07 7.46 -8.45
N ILE A 111 -3.87 7.29 -7.13
CA ILE A 111 -4.52 6.22 -6.35
C ILE A 111 -6.04 6.36 -6.41
N ALA A 112 -6.58 7.54 -6.13
CA ALA A 112 -8.02 7.77 -6.17
C ALA A 112 -8.61 7.47 -7.56
N ARG A 113 -7.95 7.91 -8.65
CA ARG A 113 -8.36 7.57 -10.03
C ARG A 113 -8.34 6.06 -10.29
N ARG A 114 -7.33 5.35 -9.78
CA ARG A 114 -7.25 3.90 -9.90
C ARG A 114 -8.38 3.20 -9.16
N ILE A 115 -8.65 3.61 -7.91
CA ILE A 115 -9.78 3.08 -7.12
C ILE A 115 -11.10 3.30 -7.85
N ARG A 116 -11.35 4.49 -8.41
CA ARG A 116 -12.55 4.79 -9.21
C ARG A 116 -12.76 3.79 -10.35
N VAL A 117 -11.70 3.48 -11.09
CA VAL A 117 -11.76 2.51 -12.20
C VAL A 117 -12.05 1.11 -11.68
N MET A 118 -11.41 0.71 -10.58
CA MET A 118 -11.58 -0.61 -10.00
C MET A 118 -12.99 -0.82 -9.43
N THR A 119 -13.54 0.14 -8.67
CA THR A 119 -14.88 0.03 -8.09
C THR A 119 -16.00 0.06 -9.13
N ALA A 120 -15.75 0.63 -10.32
CA ALA A 120 -16.67 0.55 -11.45
C ALA A 120 -16.72 -0.86 -12.09
N SER A 121 -15.69 -1.68 -11.87
CA SER A 121 -15.58 -3.03 -12.42
C SER A 121 -16.50 -4.02 -11.72
N LYS A 122 -17.25 -4.83 -12.50
CA LYS A 122 -18.18 -5.86 -11.98
C LYS A 122 -17.58 -6.76 -10.88
N PRO A 123 -16.36 -7.33 -11.01
CA PRO A 123 -15.79 -8.18 -9.96
C PRO A 123 -15.66 -7.49 -8.59
N VAL A 124 -15.45 -6.17 -8.55
CA VAL A 124 -15.17 -5.42 -7.32
C VAL A 124 -16.45 -4.85 -6.68
N ARG A 125 -17.63 -5.10 -7.26
CA ARG A 125 -18.92 -4.68 -6.69
C ARG A 125 -19.32 -5.55 -5.51
N VAL A 126 -18.69 -5.28 -4.37
CA VAL A 126 -18.98 -5.89 -3.07
C VAL A 126 -19.52 -4.85 -2.09
N ALA A 127 -19.86 -5.26 -0.87
CA ALA A 127 -20.33 -4.35 0.16
C ALA A 127 -19.33 -3.18 0.38
N GLY A 128 -19.84 -1.96 0.46
CA GLY A 128 -19.01 -0.75 0.63
C GLY A 128 -18.32 -0.22 -0.64
N SER A 129 -18.36 -0.94 -1.77
CA SER A 129 -17.75 -0.48 -3.03
C SER A 129 -18.38 0.80 -3.60
N GLU A 130 -19.70 0.96 -3.45
CA GLU A 130 -20.44 2.16 -3.88
C GLU A 130 -20.12 3.38 -3.01
N GLU A 131 -20.09 3.19 -1.69
CA GLU A 131 -19.68 4.24 -0.75
C GLU A 131 -18.22 4.67 -1.02
N LEU A 132 -17.33 3.70 -1.22
CA LEU A 132 -15.95 3.95 -1.60
C LEU A 132 -15.87 4.76 -2.90
N ALA A 133 -16.66 4.40 -3.92
CA ALA A 133 -16.71 5.15 -5.18
C ALA A 133 -17.17 6.61 -4.96
N ALA A 134 -18.20 6.84 -4.15
CA ALA A 134 -18.67 8.19 -3.83
C ALA A 134 -17.60 9.02 -3.10
N ARG A 135 -16.89 8.42 -2.13
CA ARG A 135 -15.77 9.06 -1.42
C ARG A 135 -14.62 9.42 -2.36
N VAL A 136 -14.32 8.56 -3.33
CA VAL A 136 -13.30 8.82 -4.36
C VAL A 136 -13.68 10.02 -5.23
N GLU A 137 -14.94 10.09 -5.69
CA GLU A 137 -15.41 11.23 -6.49
C GLU A 137 -15.30 12.54 -5.71
N HIS A 138 -15.70 12.53 -4.43
CA HIS A 138 -15.56 13.71 -3.57
C HIS A 138 -14.08 14.13 -3.42
N TYR A 139 -13.18 13.16 -3.20
CA TYR A 139 -11.74 13.44 -3.11
C TYR A 139 -11.16 14.03 -4.40
N LEU A 140 -11.63 13.58 -5.56
CA LEU A 140 -11.14 14.03 -6.87
C LEU A 140 -11.73 15.38 -7.31
N ALA A 141 -12.92 15.74 -6.83
CA ALA A 141 -13.60 17.00 -7.15
C ALA A 141 -13.01 18.22 -6.41
N GLY A 142 -12.34 17.98 -5.28
CA GLY A 142 -11.71 19.01 -4.46
C GLY A 142 -10.32 19.39 -4.95
#